data_AF-A0A433PDA0-F1
#
_entry.id   AF-A0A433PDA0-F1
#
_cell.length_a   1.000
_cell.length_b   1.000
_cell.length_c   1.000
_cell.angle_alpha   90.00
_cell.angle_beta   90.00
_cell.angle_gamma   90.00
#
_symmetry.space_group_name_H-M   'P 1'
#
loop_
_entity.id
_entity.type
_entity.pdbx_description
1 polymer ?
#
loop_
_entity_poly.entity_id
_entity_poly.type
_entity_poly.pdbx_seq_one_letter_code
_entity_poly.pdbx_strand_id
1 'polypeptide(L)'
;LAVDKHVQAGTVTPYQYLVLSLDFSKINRDPDPGVAKVGLFNMINTAIAMFYDTYMAYLNEAITRNQQLTNQPIINQNNAIDSLDRCVRIVKSALQDAEEDINHRLADAKGIYLLADEYDAFANEYLNLKDITSYDGIHRGQSSLKDFWACVKASMGHQKITKCFITGVLPLSLADATSGFNIATNVSSKRELAGLCGLSSGDVRSALKTFCSNGE
;
A
#
# COMPACT_ATOMS: atom_id res chain seq x y z
N LEU A 1 -5.69 -21.13 -9.57
CA LEU A 1 -6.49 -20.65 -8.41
C LEU A 1 -7.97 -20.58 -8.81
N ALA A 2 -8.91 -20.47 -7.86
CA ALA A 2 -10.33 -20.26 -8.20
C ALA A 2 -10.56 -19.06 -9.15
N VAL A 3 -9.69 -18.05 -9.08
CA VAL A 3 -9.70 -16.86 -9.95
C VAL A 3 -9.62 -17.20 -11.44
N ASP A 4 -8.84 -18.20 -11.86
CA ASP A 4 -8.68 -18.55 -13.28
C ASP A 4 -10.01 -19.04 -13.89
N LYS A 5 -10.79 -19.80 -13.11
CA LYS A 5 -12.14 -20.24 -13.51
C LYS A 5 -13.09 -19.05 -13.65
N HIS A 6 -12.98 -18.06 -12.77
CA HIS A 6 -13.80 -16.85 -12.82
C HIS A 6 -13.42 -15.91 -13.96
N VAL A 7 -12.14 -15.84 -14.31
CA VAL A 7 -11.64 -15.10 -15.48
C VAL A 7 -12.12 -15.77 -16.77
N GLN A 8 -11.98 -17.09 -16.89
CA GLN A 8 -12.47 -17.85 -18.05
C GLN A 8 -14.01 -17.77 -18.20
N ALA A 9 -14.74 -17.70 -17.09
CA ALA A 9 -16.19 -17.53 -17.07
C ALA A 9 -16.64 -16.08 -17.34
N GLY A 10 -15.71 -15.13 -17.54
CA GLY A 10 -16.03 -13.71 -17.77
C GLY A 10 -16.60 -12.98 -16.56
N THR A 11 -16.63 -13.62 -15.39
CA THR A 11 -17.15 -13.04 -14.14
C THR A 11 -16.17 -12.09 -13.47
N VAL A 12 -14.89 -12.16 -13.84
CA VAL A 12 -13.81 -11.26 -13.38
C VAL A 12 -12.99 -10.84 -14.58
N THR A 13 -12.85 -9.53 -14.79
CA THR A 13 -11.96 -8.98 -15.82
C THR A 13 -10.59 -8.70 -15.21
N PRO A 14 -9.49 -9.29 -15.72
CA PRO A 14 -8.14 -8.96 -15.27
C PRO A 14 -7.74 -7.53 -15.68
N TYR A 15 -6.63 -7.03 -15.14
CA TYR A 15 -6.00 -5.74 -15.53
C TYR A 15 -6.84 -4.47 -15.30
N GLN A 16 -7.85 -4.52 -14.43
CA GLN A 16 -8.69 -3.36 -14.12
C GLN A 16 -8.01 -2.32 -13.21
N TYR A 17 -6.80 -2.56 -12.72
CA TYR A 17 -6.12 -1.66 -11.78
C TYR A 17 -4.63 -1.57 -12.07
N LEU A 18 -4.08 -0.38 -11.88
CA LEU A 18 -2.65 -0.18 -11.75
C LEU A 18 -2.29 -0.41 -10.28
N VAL A 19 -1.36 -1.31 -9.99
CA VAL A 19 -1.06 -1.73 -8.62
C VAL A 19 0.14 -0.97 -8.10
N LEU A 20 -0.06 -0.15 -7.07
CA LEU A 20 1.01 0.49 -6.30
C LEU A 20 1.23 -0.34 -5.02
N SER A 21 2.39 -0.98 -4.91
CA SER A 21 2.71 -1.85 -3.79
C SER A 21 3.74 -1.21 -2.86
N LEU A 22 3.39 -1.08 -1.58
CA LEU A 22 4.26 -0.66 -0.50
C LEU A 22 4.61 -1.87 0.36
N ASP A 23 5.89 -1.98 0.72
CA ASP A 23 6.44 -3.08 1.49
C ASP A 23 7.16 -2.49 2.71
N PHE A 24 6.48 -2.50 3.84
CA PHE A 24 6.96 -1.89 5.09
C PHE A 24 8.04 -2.73 5.78
N SER A 25 8.24 -3.99 5.36
CA SER A 25 9.30 -4.88 5.90
C SER A 25 10.71 -4.32 5.69
N LYS A 26 10.88 -3.53 4.61
CA LYS A 26 12.15 -2.98 4.11
C LYS A 26 12.58 -1.64 4.72
N ILE A 27 11.76 -1.04 5.58
CA ILE A 27 12.07 0.27 6.16
C ILE A 27 13.26 0.14 7.12
N ASN A 28 14.20 1.07 7.05
CA ASN A 28 15.29 1.18 8.03
C ASN A 28 14.72 1.61 9.38
N ARG A 29 15.01 0.82 10.42
CA ARG A 29 14.28 0.78 11.69
C ARG A 29 15.04 1.54 12.78
N ASP A 30 15.34 2.79 12.47
CA ASP A 30 16.15 3.63 13.35
C ASP A 30 15.28 4.17 14.50
N PRO A 31 15.79 4.15 15.76
CA PRO A 31 15.09 4.76 16.89
C PRO A 31 14.97 6.28 16.78
N ASP A 32 15.80 6.95 15.95
CA ASP A 32 15.67 8.38 15.66
C ASP A 32 14.47 8.66 14.74
N PRO A 33 13.48 9.47 15.16
CA PRO A 33 12.29 9.75 14.35
C PRO A 33 12.57 10.46 13.01
N GLY A 34 13.65 11.24 12.93
CA GLY A 34 14.06 11.91 11.70
C GLY A 34 14.61 10.92 10.69
N VAL A 35 15.50 10.01 11.13
CA VAL A 35 16.05 8.93 10.30
C VAL A 35 14.95 7.96 9.87
N ALA A 36 14.04 7.60 10.78
CA ALA A 36 12.87 6.76 10.48
C ALA A 36 11.96 7.38 9.41
N LYS A 37 11.69 8.68 9.51
CA LYS A 37 10.92 9.43 8.51
C LYS A 37 11.59 9.38 7.13
N VAL A 38 12.91 9.58 7.08
CA VAL A 38 13.67 9.48 5.83
C VAL A 38 13.58 8.07 5.25
N GLY A 39 13.71 7.03 6.09
CA GLY A 39 13.54 5.63 5.68
C GLY A 39 12.15 5.34 5.08
N LEU A 40 11.09 5.83 5.75
CA LEU A 40 9.72 5.72 5.27
C LEU A 40 9.53 6.43 3.91
N PHE A 41 10.02 7.66 3.78
CA PHE A 41 9.88 8.43 2.54
C PHE A 41 10.65 7.80 1.39
N ASN A 42 11.85 7.26 1.66
CA ASN A 42 12.62 6.52 0.67
C ASN A 42 11.88 5.28 0.18
N MET A 43 11.32 4.47 1.09
CA MET A 43 10.53 3.28 0.72
C MET A 43 9.36 3.65 -0.20
N ILE A 44 8.58 4.67 0.17
CA ILE A 44 7.43 5.12 -0.62
C ILE A 44 7.88 5.66 -1.99
N ASN A 45 8.92 6.50 -2.03
CA ASN A 45 9.45 7.04 -3.27
C ASN A 45 9.98 5.94 -4.20
N THR A 46 10.66 4.93 -3.65
CA THR A 46 11.10 3.76 -4.41
C THR A 46 9.92 2.99 -4.98
N ALA A 47 8.86 2.75 -4.19
CA ALA A 47 7.66 2.09 -4.68
C ALA A 47 6.97 2.86 -5.81
N ILE A 48 6.89 4.19 -5.70
CA ILE A 48 6.33 5.05 -6.74
C ILE A 48 7.22 5.04 -8.00
N ALA A 49 8.54 5.05 -7.86
CA ALA A 49 9.46 4.93 -8.99
C ALA A 49 9.26 3.59 -9.73
N MET A 50 9.21 2.47 -8.99
CA MET A 50 8.94 1.14 -9.56
C MET A 50 7.56 1.06 -10.22
N PHE A 51 6.57 1.75 -9.66
CA PHE A 51 5.24 1.87 -10.27
C PHE A 51 5.31 2.57 -11.63
N TYR A 52 6.03 3.69 -11.73
CA TYR A 52 6.21 4.37 -13.01
C TYR A 52 6.97 3.51 -14.02
N ASP A 53 8.02 2.82 -13.60
CA ASP A 53 8.76 1.91 -14.49
C ASP A 53 7.85 0.80 -15.03
N THR A 54 7.04 0.21 -14.15
CA THR A 54 6.09 -0.87 -14.50
C THR A 54 5.03 -0.39 -15.50
N TYR A 55 4.53 0.84 -15.33
CA TYR A 55 3.44 1.39 -16.12
C TYR A 55 3.89 2.44 -17.14
N MET A 56 5.19 2.53 -17.44
CA MET A 56 5.78 3.57 -18.30
C MET A 56 5.09 3.63 -19.66
N ALA A 57 4.84 2.46 -20.27
CA ALA A 57 4.17 2.37 -21.58
C ALA A 57 2.74 2.94 -21.60
N TYR A 58 2.10 3.13 -20.44
CA TYR A 58 0.75 3.65 -20.30
C TYR A 58 0.70 5.08 -19.76
N LEU A 59 1.75 5.51 -19.04
CA LEU A 59 1.76 6.80 -18.33
C LEU A 59 2.69 7.84 -18.97
N ASN A 60 3.51 7.46 -19.95
CA ASN A 60 4.56 8.33 -20.51
C ASN A 60 4.07 9.70 -20.98
N GLU A 61 2.93 9.76 -21.67
CA GLU A 61 2.38 11.02 -22.16
C GLU A 61 1.94 11.95 -21.02
N ALA A 62 1.21 11.39 -20.05
CA ALA A 62 0.78 12.13 -18.86
C ALA A 62 1.96 12.58 -17.99
N ILE A 63 3.00 11.75 -17.87
CA ILE A 63 4.26 12.09 -17.19
C ILE A 63 4.95 13.27 -17.89
N THR A 64 5.13 13.16 -19.21
CA THR A 64 5.79 14.20 -20.03
C THR A 64 5.05 15.53 -19.90
N ARG A 65 3.72 15.51 -20.02
CA ARG A 65 2.86 16.69 -19.86
C ARG A 65 2.99 17.29 -18.47
N ASN A 66 2.99 16.47 -17.43
CA ASN A 66 3.15 16.94 -16.04
C ASN A 66 4.51 17.61 -15.81
N GLN A 67 5.60 17.01 -16.31
CA GLN A 67 6.96 17.56 -16.20
C GLN A 67 7.08 18.90 -16.92
N GLN A 68 6.49 19.03 -18.12
CA GLN A 68 6.47 20.29 -18.87
C GLN A 68 5.70 21.40 -18.14
N LEU A 69 4.57 21.07 -17.51
CA LEU A 69 3.72 22.05 -16.81
C LEU A 69 4.30 22.50 -15.47
N THR A 70 4.92 21.58 -14.72
CA THR A 70 5.38 21.86 -13.35
C THR A 70 6.85 22.25 -13.28
N ASN A 71 7.66 21.87 -14.28
CA ASN A 71 9.12 21.97 -14.26
C ASN A 71 9.74 21.32 -13.01
N GLN A 72 9.18 20.18 -12.60
CA GLN A 72 9.60 19.44 -11.40
C GLN A 72 9.74 17.94 -11.72
N PRO A 73 10.61 17.21 -11.01
CA PRO A 73 10.67 15.76 -11.13
C PRO A 73 9.37 15.10 -10.64
N ILE A 74 9.09 13.90 -11.15
CA ILE A 74 7.93 13.09 -10.71
C ILE A 74 8.10 12.50 -9.30
N ILE A 75 9.36 12.38 -8.84
CA ILE A 75 9.70 11.96 -7.47
C ILE A 75 10.32 13.15 -6.74
N ASN A 76 9.72 13.53 -5.62
CA ASN A 76 10.30 14.46 -4.66
C ASN A 76 11.04 13.69 -3.58
N GLN A 77 12.37 13.71 -3.64
CA GLN A 77 13.25 12.96 -2.73
C GLN A 77 13.04 13.30 -1.25
N ASN A 78 12.58 14.52 -0.94
CA ASN A 78 12.40 15.00 0.42
C ASN A 78 10.96 14.89 0.92
N ASN A 79 10.00 14.58 0.04
CA ASN A 79 8.59 14.56 0.39
C ASN A 79 7.83 13.49 -0.42
N ALA A 80 7.73 12.30 0.15
CA ALA A 80 7.02 11.20 -0.48
C ALA A 80 5.50 11.43 -0.60
N ILE A 81 4.93 12.32 0.22
CA ILE A 81 3.52 12.70 0.14
C ILE A 81 3.26 13.52 -1.15
N ASP A 82 4.15 14.45 -1.46
CA ASP A 82 4.12 15.20 -2.74
C ASP A 82 4.31 14.24 -3.94
N SER A 83 5.23 13.27 -3.84
CA SER A 83 5.38 12.23 -4.88
C SER A 83 4.10 11.43 -5.09
N LEU A 84 3.39 11.06 -4.02
CA LEU A 84 2.13 10.31 -4.11
C LEU A 84 1.04 11.16 -4.77
N ASP A 85 0.84 12.41 -4.31
CA ASP A 85 -0.17 13.32 -4.90
C ASP A 85 0.05 13.50 -6.41
N ARG A 86 1.30 13.66 -6.83
CA ARG A 86 1.66 13.75 -8.26
C ARG A 86 1.38 12.47 -9.01
N CYS A 87 1.73 11.32 -8.45
CA CYS A 87 1.44 10.01 -9.06
C CYS A 87 -0.06 9.82 -9.30
N VAL A 88 -0.86 10.12 -8.27
CA VAL A 88 -2.32 10.06 -8.33
C VAL A 88 -2.86 10.99 -9.43
N ARG A 89 -2.36 12.22 -9.54
CA ARG A 89 -2.74 13.16 -10.61
C ARG A 89 -2.34 12.69 -12.01
N ILE A 90 -1.15 12.13 -12.17
CA ILE A 90 -0.66 11.60 -13.45
C ILE A 90 -1.54 10.44 -13.91
N VAL A 91 -1.82 9.49 -13.02
CA VAL A 91 -2.73 8.37 -13.34
C VAL A 91 -4.12 8.89 -13.66
N LYS A 92 -4.61 9.90 -12.93
CA LYS A 92 -5.89 10.52 -13.24
C LYS A 92 -5.95 11.13 -14.63
N SER A 93 -4.93 11.89 -15.03
CA SER A 93 -4.85 12.45 -16.37
C SER A 93 -4.81 11.35 -17.42
N ALA A 94 -3.98 10.32 -17.23
CA ALA A 94 -3.87 9.22 -18.19
C ALA A 94 -5.18 8.44 -18.37
N LEU A 95 -5.95 8.26 -17.28
CA LEU A 95 -7.26 7.62 -17.35
C LEU A 95 -8.32 8.51 -18.01
N GLN A 96 -8.25 9.83 -17.85
CA GLN A 96 -9.15 10.76 -18.53
C GLN A 96 -8.89 10.77 -20.03
N ASP A 97 -7.62 10.78 -20.45
CA ASP A 97 -7.24 10.68 -21.85
C ASP A 97 -7.74 9.35 -22.47
N ALA A 98 -7.76 8.27 -21.67
CA ALA A 98 -8.26 6.97 -22.07
C ALA A 98 -9.80 6.88 -22.19
N GLU A 99 -10.55 7.74 -21.50
CA GLU A 99 -12.03 7.77 -21.57
C GLU A 99 -12.51 8.23 -22.96
N GLU A 100 -11.67 8.95 -23.71
CA GLU A 100 -11.99 9.46 -25.05
C GLU A 100 -11.71 8.45 -26.18
N ASP A 101 -10.95 7.37 -25.91
CA ASP A 101 -10.60 6.32 -26.88
C ASP A 101 -10.93 4.91 -26.35
N ILE A 102 -11.95 4.29 -26.92
CA ILE A 102 -12.39 2.94 -26.56
C ILE A 102 -11.34 1.85 -26.82
N ASN A 103 -10.35 2.10 -27.69
CA ASN A 103 -9.24 1.18 -27.95
C ASN A 103 -8.02 1.48 -27.07
N HIS A 104 -8.10 2.48 -26.19
CA HIS A 104 -7.01 2.83 -25.31
C HIS A 104 -6.73 1.68 -24.34
N ARG A 105 -5.45 1.40 -24.11
CA ARG A 105 -5.03 0.26 -23.25
C ARG A 105 -5.44 0.40 -21.78
N LEU A 106 -5.86 1.60 -21.38
CA LEU A 106 -6.38 1.91 -20.05
C LEU A 106 -7.91 2.12 -20.02
N ALA A 107 -8.65 1.87 -21.09
CA ALA A 107 -10.09 2.14 -21.17
C ALA A 107 -10.89 1.43 -20.05
N ASP A 108 -10.50 0.20 -19.69
CA ASP A 108 -11.14 -0.58 -18.61
C ASP A 108 -10.47 -0.38 -17.23
N ALA A 109 -9.42 0.43 -17.15
CA ALA A 109 -8.68 0.65 -15.92
C ALA A 109 -9.46 1.57 -14.98
N LYS A 110 -9.65 1.11 -13.73
CA LYS A 110 -10.47 1.76 -12.72
C LYS A 110 -9.68 2.68 -11.80
N GLY A 111 -8.37 2.80 -11.98
CA GLY A 111 -7.49 3.56 -11.10
C GLY A 111 -6.39 2.73 -10.45
N ILE A 112 -5.86 3.27 -9.36
CA ILE A 112 -4.81 2.68 -8.55
C ILE A 112 -5.43 1.73 -7.52
N TYR A 113 -4.86 0.54 -7.40
CA TYR A 113 -5.01 -0.32 -6.24
C TYR A 113 -3.74 -0.19 -5.40
N LEU A 114 -3.86 0.44 -4.23
CA LEU A 114 -2.78 0.53 -3.26
C LEU A 114 -2.73 -0.73 -2.39
N LEU A 115 -1.62 -1.46 -2.45
CA LEU A 115 -1.31 -2.56 -1.53
C LEU A 115 -0.28 -2.07 -0.52
N ALA A 116 -0.55 -2.24 0.77
CA ALA A 116 0.39 -1.91 1.84
C ALA A 116 0.64 -3.17 2.68
N ASP A 117 1.79 -3.80 2.48
CA ASP A 117 2.15 -5.04 3.14
C ASP A 117 3.07 -4.82 4.34
N GLU A 118 2.97 -5.72 5.33
CA GLU A 118 3.66 -5.67 6.63
C GLU A 118 3.56 -4.31 7.35
N TYR A 119 2.38 -3.69 7.36
CA TYR A 119 2.20 -2.32 7.86
C TYR A 119 2.71 -2.10 9.29
N ASP A 120 2.52 -3.07 10.17
CA ASP A 120 2.94 -3.04 11.56
C ASP A 120 4.45 -3.13 11.75
N ALA A 121 5.22 -3.57 10.74
CA ALA A 121 6.67 -3.65 10.80
C ALA A 121 7.29 -2.29 11.16
N PHE A 122 6.67 -1.18 10.73
CA PHE A 122 7.10 0.16 11.10
C PHE A 122 6.78 0.50 12.57
N ALA A 123 5.61 0.12 13.08
CA ALA A 123 5.20 0.48 14.44
C ALA A 123 5.82 -0.43 15.52
N ASN A 124 6.08 -1.69 15.19
CA ASN A 124 6.48 -2.73 16.13
C ASN A 124 7.77 -2.42 16.90
N GLU A 125 8.73 -1.71 16.29
CA GLU A 125 10.00 -1.43 16.96
C GLU A 125 9.95 -0.22 17.89
N TYR A 126 8.94 0.65 17.76
CA TYR A 126 8.72 1.74 18.71
C TYR A 126 7.87 1.29 19.91
N LEU A 127 7.30 0.08 19.88
CA LEU A 127 6.54 -0.49 20.99
C LEU A 127 7.45 -1.04 22.09
N ASN A 128 7.71 -0.24 23.12
CA ASN A 128 8.34 -0.75 24.34
C ASN A 128 7.29 -1.34 25.28
N LEU A 129 7.11 -2.66 25.25
CA LEU A 129 6.15 -3.39 26.11
C LEU A 129 6.44 -3.25 27.62
N LYS A 130 7.64 -2.83 28.01
CA LYS A 130 8.02 -2.61 29.41
C LYS A 130 7.77 -1.17 29.89
N ASP A 131 7.51 -0.25 28.97
CA ASP A 131 7.26 1.16 29.26
C ASP A 131 6.05 1.66 28.45
N ILE A 132 4.86 1.41 29.00
CA ILE A 132 3.58 1.82 28.41
C ILE A 132 3.44 3.36 28.40
N THR A 133 4.25 4.08 29.19
CA THR A 133 4.29 5.56 29.21
C THR A 133 5.16 6.15 28.09
N SER A 134 6.01 5.35 27.43
CA SER A 134 6.83 5.76 26.27
C SER A 134 6.04 5.91 24.95
N TYR A 135 4.72 5.72 24.98
CA TYR A 135 3.83 5.92 23.83
C TYR A 135 3.92 7.34 23.23
N ASP A 136 4.45 8.32 23.98
CA ASP A 136 4.74 9.68 23.49
C ASP A 136 5.93 9.75 22.50
N GLY A 137 6.87 8.81 22.55
CA GLY A 137 7.97 8.72 21.57
C GLY A 137 7.47 8.23 20.21
N ILE A 138 6.55 7.26 20.25
CA ILE A 138 5.84 6.69 19.10
C ILE A 138 5.11 7.80 18.31
N HIS A 139 4.48 8.75 19.01
CA HIS A 139 3.69 9.83 18.40
C HIS A 139 4.49 10.74 17.44
N ARG A 140 5.80 10.93 17.65
CA ARG A 140 6.60 11.85 16.81
C ARG A 140 6.94 11.27 15.43
N GLY A 141 7.33 9.99 15.38
CA GLY A 141 7.54 9.27 14.11
C GLY A 141 6.24 8.94 13.36
N GLN A 142 5.15 8.76 14.10
CA GLN A 142 3.82 8.46 13.54
C GLN A 142 3.15 9.62 12.80
N SER A 143 3.57 10.86 13.01
CA SER A 143 3.04 12.02 12.29
C SER A 143 3.13 11.86 10.77
N SER A 144 4.25 11.32 10.27
CA SER A 144 4.48 11.17 8.82
C SER A 144 3.66 10.04 8.21
N LEU A 145 3.43 8.95 8.96
CA LEU A 145 2.49 7.89 8.55
C LEU A 145 1.06 8.41 8.51
N LYS A 146 0.65 9.19 9.52
CA LYS A 146 -0.67 9.79 9.58
C LYS A 146 -0.90 10.74 8.40
N ASP A 147 0.08 11.58 8.09
CA ASP A 147 0.01 12.50 6.95
C ASP A 147 -0.03 11.74 5.62
N PHE A 148 0.76 10.67 5.48
CA PHE A 148 0.72 9.78 4.32
C PHE A 148 -0.69 9.19 4.13
N TRP A 149 -1.26 8.60 5.18
CA TRP A 149 -2.60 8.00 5.11
C TRP A 149 -3.71 9.03 4.92
N ALA A 150 -3.56 10.24 5.46
CA ALA A 150 -4.47 11.34 5.19
C ALA A 150 -4.43 11.74 3.71
N CYS A 151 -3.25 11.76 3.10
CA CYS A 151 -3.08 11.95 1.66
C CYS A 151 -3.73 10.81 0.87
N VAL A 152 -3.45 9.54 1.19
CA VAL A 152 -4.11 8.38 0.56
C VAL A 152 -5.63 8.54 0.65
N LYS A 153 -6.17 8.84 1.83
CA LYS A 153 -7.60 9.06 2.06
C LYS A 153 -8.16 10.18 1.17
N ALA A 154 -7.47 11.32 1.09
CA ALA A 154 -7.87 12.43 0.22
C ALA A 154 -7.84 12.03 -1.27
N SER A 155 -6.93 11.12 -1.63
CA SER A 155 -6.77 10.56 -2.97
C SER A 155 -7.71 9.39 -3.30
N MET A 156 -8.46 8.87 -2.31
CA MET A 156 -9.45 7.81 -2.53
C MET A 156 -10.68 8.35 -3.27
N GLY A 157 -11.23 7.57 -4.20
CA GLY A 157 -12.43 7.92 -4.96
C GLY A 157 -12.14 8.83 -6.15
N HIS A 158 -12.60 10.09 -6.12
CA HIS A 158 -12.54 11.04 -7.26
C HIS A 158 -11.11 11.38 -7.74
N GLN A 159 -10.10 11.00 -6.96
CA GLN A 159 -8.70 11.22 -7.26
C GLN A 159 -7.99 9.95 -7.76
N LYS A 160 -8.70 8.83 -7.97
CA LYS A 160 -8.25 7.61 -8.67
C LYS A 160 -7.41 6.61 -7.86
N ILE A 161 -7.22 6.75 -6.55
CA ILE A 161 -7.02 5.56 -5.71
C ILE A 161 -8.38 4.94 -5.46
N THR A 162 -8.61 3.75 -6.00
CA THR A 162 -9.95 3.14 -6.04
C THR A 162 -10.09 2.02 -5.01
N LYS A 163 -8.98 1.35 -4.70
CA LYS A 163 -8.91 0.31 -3.68
C LYS A 163 -7.63 0.45 -2.88
N CYS A 164 -7.72 0.13 -1.60
CA CYS A 164 -6.57 -0.01 -0.72
C CYS A 164 -6.74 -1.31 0.08
N PHE A 165 -5.68 -2.10 0.17
CA PHE A 165 -5.64 -3.30 1.00
C PHE A 165 -4.36 -3.30 1.81
N ILE A 166 -4.50 -3.53 3.11
CA ILE A 166 -3.42 -3.42 4.10
C ILE A 166 -3.30 -4.76 4.81
N THR A 167 -2.09 -5.29 4.88
CA THR A 167 -1.74 -6.56 5.56
C THR A 167 -0.68 -6.34 6.62
N GLY A 168 -0.52 -7.32 7.52
CA GLY A 168 0.37 -7.21 8.68
C GLY A 168 -0.01 -6.02 9.56
N VAL A 169 -1.22 -6.03 10.14
CA VAL A 169 -1.68 -4.96 11.03
C VAL A 169 -1.90 -5.53 12.43
N LEU A 170 -1.01 -5.22 13.37
CA LEU A 170 -1.21 -5.57 14.77
C LEU A 170 -2.46 -4.87 15.35
N PRO A 171 -3.18 -5.53 16.29
CA PRO A 171 -4.33 -4.93 16.98
C PRO A 171 -4.03 -3.57 17.64
N LEU A 172 -2.79 -3.35 18.05
CA LEU A 172 -2.36 -2.09 18.67
C LEU A 172 -2.17 -0.99 17.61
N SER A 173 -1.60 -1.31 16.45
CA SER A 173 -1.40 -0.39 15.32
C SER A 173 -2.70 -0.05 14.58
N LEU A 174 -3.77 -0.81 14.82
CA LEU A 174 -5.11 -0.55 14.29
C LEU A 174 -5.65 0.80 14.79
N ALA A 175 -5.36 1.18 16.05
CA ALA A 175 -5.79 2.47 16.60
C ALA A 175 -5.18 3.65 15.82
N ASP A 176 -3.90 3.56 15.48
CA ASP A 176 -3.18 4.64 14.77
C ASP A 176 -3.62 4.76 13.31
N ALA A 177 -3.82 3.62 12.63
CA ALA A 177 -4.37 3.56 11.27
C ALA A 177 -5.78 4.18 11.19
N THR A 178 -6.60 4.03 12.24
CA THR A 178 -7.96 4.59 12.28
C THR A 178 -8.04 6.10 12.48
N SER A 179 -6.94 6.79 12.82
CA SER A 179 -6.97 8.26 12.95
C SER A 179 -6.67 8.99 11.62
N GLY A 180 -5.78 8.43 10.78
CA GLY A 180 -5.41 8.98 9.47
C GLY A 180 -6.19 8.37 8.30
N PHE A 181 -6.59 7.10 8.42
CA PHE A 181 -7.30 6.33 7.39
C PHE A 181 -8.61 5.73 7.90
N ASN A 182 -9.44 6.55 8.55
CA ASN A 182 -10.69 6.14 9.21
C ASN A 182 -11.81 5.59 8.29
N ILE A 183 -11.51 5.35 7.02
CA ILE A 183 -12.40 4.70 6.04
C ILE A 183 -12.08 3.21 5.88
N ALA A 184 -11.01 2.72 6.53
CA ALA A 184 -10.64 1.30 6.51
C ALA A 184 -11.67 0.45 7.27
N THR A 185 -11.87 -0.78 6.78
CA THR A 185 -12.66 -1.80 7.46
C THR A 185 -11.75 -2.97 7.82
N ASN A 186 -11.69 -3.33 9.11
CA ASN A 186 -10.97 -4.53 9.53
C ASN A 186 -11.75 -5.78 9.07
N VAL A 187 -11.08 -6.62 8.30
CA VAL A 187 -11.66 -7.85 7.73
C VAL A 187 -10.91 -9.11 8.17
N SER A 188 -10.02 -9.03 9.16
CA SER A 188 -9.18 -10.14 9.61
C SER A 188 -9.96 -11.35 10.15
N SER A 189 -11.22 -11.16 10.55
CA SER A 189 -12.10 -12.23 10.99
C SER A 189 -12.86 -12.93 9.85
N LYS A 190 -12.77 -12.45 8.61
CA LYS A 190 -13.44 -13.07 7.46
C LYS A 190 -12.72 -14.35 7.05
N ARG A 191 -13.42 -15.48 7.15
CA ARG A 191 -12.87 -16.82 6.91
C ARG A 191 -12.36 -17.00 5.47
N GLU A 192 -12.97 -16.31 4.51
CA GLU A 192 -12.56 -16.32 3.10
C GLU A 192 -11.19 -15.67 2.89
N LEU A 193 -10.79 -14.74 3.76
CA LEU A 193 -9.50 -14.06 3.69
C LEU A 193 -8.44 -14.76 4.55
N ALA A 194 -8.84 -15.44 5.63
CA ALA A 194 -7.93 -16.18 6.51
C ALA A 194 -7.12 -17.27 5.79
N GLY A 195 -7.62 -17.78 4.65
CA GLY A 195 -6.93 -18.77 3.82
C GLY A 195 -6.07 -18.21 2.69
N LEU A 196 -6.06 -16.88 2.45
CA LEU A 196 -5.26 -16.27 1.38
C LEU A 196 -3.77 -16.19 1.74
N CYS A 197 -3.48 -15.87 3.01
CA CYS A 197 -2.12 -15.67 3.50
C CYS A 197 -2.03 -16.29 4.90
N GLY A 198 -1.80 -17.60 4.99
CA GLY A 198 -1.60 -18.24 6.30
C GLY A 198 -1.78 -19.75 6.32
N LEU A 199 -1.40 -20.32 7.47
CA LEU A 199 -1.65 -21.71 7.81
C LEU A 199 -3.07 -21.83 8.38
N SER A 200 -3.87 -22.74 7.85
CA SER A 200 -5.13 -23.10 8.48
C SER A 200 -4.90 -23.78 9.84
N SER A 201 -5.94 -23.86 10.68
CA SER A 201 -5.86 -24.64 11.91
C SER A 201 -5.49 -26.11 11.65
N GLY A 202 -5.83 -26.64 10.47
CA GLY A 202 -5.42 -27.98 10.03
C GLY A 202 -3.93 -28.06 9.72
N ASP A 203 -3.38 -27.03 9.08
CA ASP A 203 -1.95 -26.94 8.76
C ASP A 203 -1.12 -26.78 10.04
N VAL A 204 -1.52 -25.90 10.95
CA VAL A 204 -0.87 -25.73 12.26
C VAL A 204 -0.92 -27.02 13.07
N ARG A 205 -2.09 -27.68 13.15
CA ARG A 205 -2.24 -28.95 13.86
C ARG A 205 -1.39 -30.05 13.24
N SER A 206 -1.29 -30.12 11.91
CA SER A 206 -0.46 -31.10 11.22
C SER A 206 1.03 -30.84 11.48
N ALA A 207 1.47 -29.58 11.39
CA ALA A 207 2.84 -29.20 11.72
C ALA A 207 3.20 -29.56 13.17
N LEU A 208 2.35 -29.20 14.14
CA LEU A 208 2.54 -29.56 15.54
C LEU A 208 2.60 -31.07 15.77
N LYS A 209 1.74 -31.85 15.10
CA LYS A 209 1.83 -33.32 15.15
C LYS A 209 3.17 -33.80 14.62
N THR A 210 3.66 -33.29 13.50
CA THR A 210 4.98 -33.67 12.96
C THR A 210 6.10 -33.36 13.97
N PHE A 211 6.10 -32.18 14.58
CA PHE A 211 7.11 -31.80 15.57
C PHE A 211 7.04 -32.64 16.85
N CYS A 212 5.84 -32.89 17.38
CA CYS A 212 5.66 -33.69 18.59
C CYS A 212 5.86 -35.20 18.36
N SER A 213 5.70 -35.69 17.13
CA SER A 213 5.93 -37.11 16.79
C SER A 213 7.39 -37.43 16.47
N ASN A 214 8.19 -36.40 16.19
CA ASN A 214 9.62 -36.50 15.89
C ASN A 214 10.51 -36.06 17.07
N GLY A 215 9.93 -35.88 18.26
CA GLY A 215 10.68 -35.60 19.48
C GLY A 215 11.29 -36.86 20.05
N GLU A 216 12.55 -37.14 19.70
CA GLU A 216 13.53 -37.75 20.61
C GLU A 216 14.16 -36.65 21.49
#